data_AF-A0A7K3Y383-F1
#
_entry.id   AF-A0A7K3Y383-F1
#
_cell.length_a   1.000
_cell.length_b   1.000
_cell.length_c   1.000
_cell.angle_alpha   90.00
_cell.angle_beta   90.00
_cell.angle_gamma   90.00
#
_symmetry.space_group_name_H-M   'P 1'
#
loop_
_entity.id
_entity.type
_entity.pdbx_description
1 polymer ?
#
loop_
_entity_poly.entity_id
_entity_poly.type
_entity_poly.pdbx_seq_one_letter_code
_entity_poly.pdbx_strand_id
1 'polypeptide(L)'
;MDADLEHLLFIYALQNAVKHNSAPKSGAVIGTVLGKHPEFRSRAREIGPLAGKVAAKVAALSDLERERILKEIAPELLAELTETHEHTRELPALPGAEAGVVMRFAPNPSGPLHLGHARASILNDYYVRRYGGRYVLRIEDTDPRRVDPEAYGMVLHDIEWLGLGITDIVYQSDRLDIYYDWCKKLIEIGGAYVCLCDAERFR
;
A
#
# COMPACT_ATOMS: atom_id res chain seq x y z
N MET A 1 11.65 -25.61 29.52
CA MET A 1 11.20 -25.42 28.12
C MET A 1 9.69 -25.21 28.02
N ASP A 2 8.83 -25.97 28.73
CA ASP A 2 7.38 -25.70 28.74
C ASP A 2 6.96 -24.48 29.59
N ALA A 3 7.70 -24.23 30.67
CA ALA A 3 7.48 -23.06 31.54
C ALA A 3 7.62 -21.73 30.80
N ASP A 4 8.43 -21.68 29.73
CA ASP A 4 8.69 -20.47 28.96
C ASP A 4 7.50 -20.12 28.04
N LEU A 5 6.92 -21.15 27.40
CA LEU A 5 5.75 -20.99 26.53
C LEU A 5 4.47 -20.65 27.32
N GLU A 6 4.21 -21.32 28.45
CA GLU A 6 3.05 -20.99 29.29
C GLU A 6 3.17 -19.57 29.87
N HIS A 7 4.39 -19.13 30.23
CA HIS A 7 4.65 -17.79 30.71
C HIS A 7 4.43 -16.71 29.63
N LEU A 8 4.94 -16.92 28.41
CA LEU A 8 4.68 -16.03 27.28
C LEU A 8 3.18 -15.94 26.94
N LEU A 9 2.49 -17.08 26.88
CA LEU A 9 1.04 -17.11 26.68
C LEU A 9 0.31 -16.31 27.76
N PHE A 10 0.78 -16.36 29.01
CA PHE A 10 0.18 -15.64 30.13
C PHE A 10 0.39 -14.13 30.00
N ILE A 11 1.61 -13.69 29.69
CA ILE A 11 1.92 -12.28 29.44
C ILE A 11 1.07 -11.71 28.31
N TYR A 12 0.99 -12.40 27.17
CA TYR A 12 0.21 -11.90 26.02
C TYR A 12 -1.31 -12.03 26.23
N ALA A 13 -1.78 -12.97 27.06
CA ALA A 13 -3.17 -13.01 27.50
C ALA A 13 -3.51 -11.81 28.41
N LEU A 14 -2.63 -11.44 29.34
CA LEU A 14 -2.79 -10.23 30.14
C LEU A 14 -2.80 -8.98 29.26
N GLN A 15 -1.85 -8.83 28.34
CA GLN A 15 -1.80 -7.70 27.41
C GLN A 15 -3.08 -7.61 26.57
N ASN A 16 -3.59 -8.73 26.04
CA ASN A 16 -4.84 -8.75 25.27
C ASN A 16 -6.04 -8.32 26.12
N ALA A 17 -6.12 -8.81 27.35
CA ALA A 17 -7.22 -8.51 28.25
C ALA A 17 -7.23 -7.04 28.70
N VAL A 18 -6.06 -6.48 29.04
CA VAL A 18 -5.89 -5.07 29.40
C VAL A 18 -6.20 -4.16 28.20
N LYS A 19 -5.66 -4.47 27.02
CA LYS A 19 -5.89 -3.69 25.78
C LYS A 19 -7.37 -3.53 25.43
N HIS A 20 -8.15 -4.57 25.62
CA HIS A 20 -9.56 -4.62 25.20
C HIS A 20 -10.55 -4.53 26.35
N ASN A 21 -10.07 -4.32 27.58
CA ASN A 21 -10.85 -4.36 28.81
C ASN A 21 -11.87 -5.50 28.85
N SER A 22 -11.44 -6.71 28.48
CA SER A 22 -12.30 -7.89 28.33
C SER A 22 -11.53 -9.18 28.53
N ALA A 23 -12.25 -10.31 28.61
CA ALA A 23 -11.62 -11.63 28.68
C ALA A 23 -10.71 -11.88 27.46
N PRO A 24 -9.49 -12.41 27.64
CA PRO A 24 -8.56 -12.56 26.54
C PRO A 24 -9.05 -13.60 25.53
N LYS A 25 -8.87 -13.28 24.25
CA LYS A 25 -9.23 -14.17 23.15
C LYS A 25 -8.05 -15.08 22.81
N SER A 26 -8.19 -16.37 23.10
CA SER A 26 -7.13 -17.38 22.87
C SER A 26 -6.54 -17.31 21.46
N GLY A 27 -7.37 -17.23 20.41
CA GLY A 27 -6.88 -17.11 19.03
C GLY A 27 -6.00 -15.88 18.77
N ALA A 28 -6.32 -14.74 19.38
CA ALA A 28 -5.50 -13.52 19.27
C ALA A 28 -4.17 -13.67 20.02
N VAL A 29 -4.19 -14.26 21.22
CA VAL A 29 -3.00 -14.54 22.02
C VAL A 29 -2.04 -15.48 21.27
N ILE A 30 -2.57 -16.54 20.65
CA ILE A 30 -1.79 -17.46 19.82
C ILE A 30 -1.15 -16.74 18.63
N GLY A 31 -1.92 -15.90 17.93
CA GLY A 31 -1.43 -15.10 16.80
C GLY A 31 -0.28 -14.18 17.21
N THR A 32 -0.40 -13.49 18.34
CA THR A 32 0.65 -12.60 18.87
C THR A 32 1.92 -13.39 19.21
N VAL A 33 1.80 -14.52 19.93
CA VAL A 33 2.94 -15.37 20.28
C VAL A 33 3.65 -15.88 19.02
N LEU A 34 2.93 -16.45 18.05
CA LEU A 34 3.54 -16.98 16.82
C LEU A 34 4.11 -15.89 15.89
N GLY A 35 3.63 -14.66 16.03
CA GLY A 35 4.12 -13.48 15.32
C GLY A 35 5.44 -12.97 15.89
N LYS A 36 5.48 -12.73 17.22
CA LYS A 36 6.68 -12.20 17.92
C LYS A 36 7.74 -13.28 18.19
N HIS A 37 7.35 -14.55 18.29
CA HIS A 37 8.22 -15.69 18.63
C HIS A 37 8.06 -16.87 17.62
N PRO A 38 8.67 -16.75 16.42
CA PRO A 38 8.56 -17.74 15.34
C PRO A 38 9.01 -19.17 15.69
N GLU A 39 9.90 -19.34 16.66
CA GLU A 39 10.47 -20.61 17.11
C GLU A 39 9.40 -21.58 17.64
N PHE A 40 8.27 -21.06 18.13
CA PHE A 40 7.17 -21.88 18.63
C PHE A 40 6.22 -22.39 17.53
N ARG A 41 6.42 -22.01 16.25
CA ARG A 41 5.58 -22.50 15.13
C ARG A 41 5.60 -24.01 14.98
N SER A 42 6.74 -24.65 15.27
CA SER A 42 6.88 -26.11 15.27
C SER A 42 6.04 -26.80 16.34
N ARG A 43 5.63 -26.07 17.39
CA ARG A 43 4.87 -26.55 18.56
C ARG A 43 3.41 -26.09 18.54
N ALA A 44 2.89 -25.66 17.39
CA ALA A 44 1.53 -25.12 17.26
C ALA A 44 0.42 -26.02 17.84
N ARG A 45 0.61 -27.35 17.82
CA ARG A 45 -0.34 -28.33 18.39
C ARG A 45 -0.46 -28.25 19.92
N GLU A 46 0.61 -27.88 20.62
CA GLU A 46 0.64 -27.73 22.09
C GLU A 46 0.10 -26.37 22.55
N ILE A 47 0.25 -25.35 21.71
CA ILE A 47 -0.11 -23.96 22.03
C ILE A 47 -1.61 -23.79 22.23
N GLY A 48 -2.46 -24.43 21.41
CA GLY A 48 -3.91 -24.26 21.49
C GLY A 48 -4.51 -24.59 22.87
N PRO A 49 -4.30 -25.81 23.40
CA PRO A 49 -4.77 -26.18 24.74
C PRO A 49 -4.19 -25.31 25.85
N LEU A 50 -2.89 -24.99 25.78
CA LEU A 50 -2.22 -24.13 26.77
C LEU A 50 -2.78 -22.70 26.76
N ALA A 51 -2.98 -22.12 25.58
CA ALA A 51 -3.56 -20.80 25.40
C ALA A 51 -4.99 -20.73 25.94
N GLY A 52 -5.80 -21.78 25.75
CA GLY A 52 -7.14 -21.87 26.33
C GLY A 52 -7.11 -21.88 27.87
N LYS A 53 -6.24 -22.72 28.45
CA LYS A 53 -6.06 -22.80 29.92
C LYS A 53 -5.59 -21.46 30.51
N VAL A 54 -4.62 -20.83 29.86
CA VAL A 54 -4.06 -19.54 30.27
C VAL A 54 -5.08 -18.41 30.12
N ALA A 55 -5.82 -18.35 29.01
CA ALA A 55 -6.87 -17.37 28.80
C ALA A 55 -7.96 -17.47 29.88
N ALA A 56 -8.35 -18.68 30.28
CA ALA A 56 -9.30 -18.89 31.37
C ALA A 56 -8.75 -18.40 32.72
N LYS A 57 -7.45 -18.65 33.02
CA LYS A 57 -6.80 -18.13 34.24
C LYS A 57 -6.84 -16.60 34.28
N VAL A 58 -6.49 -15.93 33.17
CA VAL A 58 -6.49 -14.46 33.08
C VAL A 58 -7.91 -13.89 33.12
N ALA A 59 -8.89 -14.57 32.53
CA ALA A 59 -10.29 -14.17 32.56
C ALA A 59 -10.88 -14.17 33.99
N ALA A 60 -10.36 -15.01 34.89
CA ALA A 60 -10.79 -15.07 36.29
C ALA A 60 -10.27 -13.90 37.15
N LEU A 61 -9.27 -13.16 36.67
CA LEU A 61 -8.72 -11.98 37.35
C LEU A 61 -9.59 -10.75 37.06
N SER A 62 -9.68 -9.82 38.03
CA SER A 62 -10.30 -8.52 37.81
C SER A 62 -9.44 -7.62 36.90
N ASP A 63 -10.03 -6.58 36.30
CA ASP A 63 -9.31 -5.69 35.39
C ASP A 63 -8.12 -4.99 36.09
N LEU A 64 -8.30 -4.58 37.36
CA LEU A 64 -7.25 -4.00 38.18
C LEU A 64 -6.10 -4.98 38.45
N GLU A 65 -6.42 -6.26 38.69
CA GLU A 65 -5.41 -7.29 38.91
C GLU A 65 -4.64 -7.58 37.63
N ARG A 66 -5.32 -7.65 36.48
CA ARG A 66 -4.67 -7.88 35.18
C ARG A 66 -3.67 -6.77 34.87
N GLU A 67 -4.06 -5.51 35.06
CA GLU A 67 -3.18 -4.37 34.83
C GLU A 67 -2.00 -4.35 35.80
N ARG A 68 -2.26 -4.59 37.10
CA ARG A 68 -1.18 -4.69 38.11
C ARG A 68 -0.16 -5.77 37.76
N ILE A 69 -0.63 -6.96 37.42
CA ILE A 69 0.24 -8.10 37.09
C ILE A 69 1.00 -7.83 35.79
N LEU A 70 0.35 -7.26 34.78
CA LEU A 70 1.03 -6.90 33.53
C LEU A 70 2.12 -5.86 33.78
N LYS A 71 1.86 -4.87 34.63
CA LYS A 71 2.85 -3.85 35.02
C LYS A 71 4.05 -4.44 35.76
N GLU A 72 3.83 -5.45 36.59
CA GLU A 72 4.89 -6.11 37.35
C GLU A 72 5.76 -7.03 36.49
N ILE A 73 5.16 -7.76 35.54
CA ILE A 73 5.84 -8.81 34.77
C ILE A 73 6.36 -8.31 33.42
N ALA A 74 5.65 -7.40 32.77
CA ALA A 74 5.97 -6.89 31.43
C ALA A 74 5.58 -5.40 31.31
N PRO A 75 6.24 -4.50 32.08
CA PRO A 75 5.96 -3.06 32.07
C PRO A 75 6.08 -2.43 30.67
N GLU A 76 6.97 -2.96 29.83
CA GLU A 76 7.14 -2.54 28.44
C GLU A 76 5.89 -2.78 27.58
N LEU A 77 5.19 -3.90 27.79
CA LEU A 77 3.96 -4.19 27.05
C LEU A 77 2.79 -3.33 27.50
N LEU A 78 2.79 -2.86 28.75
CA LEU A 78 1.83 -1.89 29.25
C LEU A 78 2.13 -0.48 28.69
N ALA A 79 3.41 -0.13 28.57
CA ALA A 79 3.83 1.10 27.88
C ALA A 79 3.38 1.10 26.41
N GLU A 80 3.57 -0.01 25.67
CA GLU A 80 3.08 -0.18 24.29
C GLU A 80 1.55 0.09 24.16
N LEU A 81 0.75 -0.21 25.19
CA LEU A 81 -0.70 0.03 25.17
C LEU A 81 -1.09 1.50 25.37
N THR A 82 -0.21 2.29 25.97
CA THR A 82 -0.42 3.71 26.26
C THR A 82 0.25 4.62 25.24
N GLU A 83 1.18 4.09 24.44
CA GLU A 83 1.71 4.78 23.27
C GLU A 83 0.59 4.97 22.23
N THR A 84 0.16 6.22 22.06
CA THR A 84 -0.56 6.63 20.86
C THR A 84 0.41 6.58 19.70
N HIS A 85 0.48 5.47 18.97
CA HIS A 85 1.11 5.44 17.66
C HIS A 85 0.33 6.40 16.75
N GLU A 86 0.81 7.63 16.61
CA GLU A 86 0.51 8.43 15.43
C GLU A 86 1.05 7.66 14.23
N HIS A 87 0.19 6.87 13.59
CA HIS A 87 0.47 6.39 12.26
C HIS A 87 0.45 7.61 11.34
N THR A 88 1.60 8.26 11.20
CA THR A 88 1.90 9.09 10.04
C THR A 88 1.84 8.17 8.83
N ARG A 89 0.67 8.13 8.18
CA ARG A 89 0.44 7.39 6.94
C ARG A 89 1.10 8.13 5.79
N GLU A 90 2.41 8.27 5.85
CA GLU A 90 3.20 8.78 4.72
C GLU A 90 3.51 7.64 3.75
N LEU A 91 3.48 7.95 2.45
CA LEU A 91 3.98 7.01 1.45
C LEU A 91 5.51 6.91 1.56
N PRO A 92 6.14 5.82 1.07
CA PRO A 92 7.58 5.69 1.04
C PRO A 92 8.26 6.89 0.37
N ALA A 93 9.43 7.29 0.86
CA ALA A 93 10.19 8.36 0.23
C ALA A 93 10.70 7.92 -1.16
N LEU A 94 10.72 8.84 -2.12
CA LEU A 94 11.32 8.61 -3.43
C LEU A 94 12.83 8.88 -3.38
N PRO A 95 13.67 8.00 -3.94
CA PRO A 95 15.11 8.26 -4.03
C PRO A 95 15.40 9.39 -5.01
N GLY A 96 16.26 10.33 -4.65
CA GLY A 96 16.68 11.41 -5.54
C GLY A 96 15.65 12.53 -5.76
N ALA A 97 14.65 12.66 -4.88
CA ALA A 97 13.56 13.62 -5.01
C ALA A 97 13.85 14.99 -4.34
N GLU A 98 15.09 15.23 -3.90
CA GLU A 98 15.48 16.44 -3.15
C GLU A 98 15.33 17.73 -3.96
N ALA A 99 15.39 17.64 -5.30
CA ALA A 99 15.23 18.76 -6.23
C ALA A 99 13.81 18.86 -6.82
N GLY A 100 12.84 18.16 -6.24
CA GLY A 100 11.48 18.03 -6.76
C GLY A 100 11.31 16.90 -7.75
N VAL A 101 10.08 16.68 -8.19
CA VAL A 101 9.71 15.55 -9.06
C VAL A 101 8.93 15.98 -10.30
N VAL A 102 9.02 15.19 -11.35
CA VAL A 102 8.12 15.29 -12.51
C VAL A 102 7.33 14.00 -12.62
N MET A 103 6.04 14.08 -12.32
CA MET A 103 5.13 12.94 -12.37
C MET A 103 4.19 13.06 -13.57
N ARG A 104 3.60 11.94 -14.00
CA ARG A 104 2.56 11.95 -15.03
C ARG A 104 1.38 11.04 -14.73
N PHE A 105 0.19 11.53 -15.03
CA PHE A 105 -1.01 10.70 -15.15
C PHE A 105 -1.37 10.63 -16.64
N ALA A 106 -1.50 9.41 -17.16
CA ALA A 106 -1.62 9.19 -18.60
C ALA A 106 -2.81 8.28 -18.95
N PRO A 107 -4.05 8.81 -18.95
CA PRO A 107 -5.22 8.06 -19.34
C PRO A 107 -5.38 8.02 -20.87
N ASN A 108 -6.02 6.96 -21.37
CA ASN A 108 -6.58 6.95 -22.72
C ASN A 108 -7.93 7.69 -22.72
N PRO A 109 -8.28 8.46 -23.75
CA PRO A 109 -9.58 9.13 -23.84
C PRO A 109 -10.64 8.17 -24.39
N SER A 110 -10.87 7.04 -23.73
CA SER A 110 -11.87 6.04 -24.15
C SER A 110 -13.17 6.09 -23.33
N GLY A 111 -13.30 7.08 -22.46
CA GLY A 111 -14.42 7.27 -21.52
C GLY A 111 -13.99 8.08 -20.28
N PRO A 112 -14.88 8.23 -19.29
CA PRO A 112 -14.58 8.94 -18.04
C PRO A 112 -13.60 8.17 -17.14
N LEU A 113 -13.06 8.85 -16.13
CA LEU A 113 -12.17 8.21 -15.16
C LEU A 113 -12.96 7.37 -14.14
N HIS A 114 -12.63 6.08 -14.05
CA HIS A 114 -13.09 5.21 -12.96
C HIS A 114 -12.15 5.20 -11.73
N LEU A 115 -12.55 4.56 -10.63
CA LEU A 115 -11.81 4.50 -9.37
C LEU A 115 -10.34 4.00 -9.49
N GLY A 116 -10.06 3.10 -10.43
CA GLY A 116 -8.68 2.66 -10.72
C GLY A 116 -7.76 3.81 -11.15
N HIS A 117 -8.28 4.78 -11.90
CA HIS A 117 -7.54 5.98 -12.32
C HIS A 117 -7.26 6.88 -11.13
N ALA A 118 -8.26 7.08 -10.25
CA ALA A 118 -8.10 7.90 -9.05
C ALA A 118 -6.92 7.44 -8.20
N ARG A 119 -6.73 6.12 -8.04
CA ARG A 119 -5.56 5.60 -7.31
C ARG A 119 -4.25 6.05 -7.96
N ALA A 120 -4.09 5.85 -9.27
CA ALA A 120 -2.87 6.23 -9.96
C ALA A 120 -2.65 7.75 -9.93
N SER A 121 -3.68 8.55 -10.18
CA SER A 121 -3.57 10.00 -10.27
C SER A 121 -3.30 10.65 -8.91
N ILE A 122 -3.98 10.22 -7.84
CA ILE A 122 -3.77 10.76 -6.49
C ILE A 122 -2.37 10.42 -5.96
N LEU A 123 -1.84 9.23 -6.25
CA LEU A 123 -0.48 8.86 -5.83
C LEU A 123 0.60 9.74 -6.50
N ASN A 124 0.43 10.06 -7.79
CA ASN A 124 1.33 10.97 -8.48
C ASN A 124 1.23 12.39 -7.90
N ASP A 125 0.01 12.88 -7.67
CA ASP A 125 -0.25 14.20 -7.07
C ASP A 125 0.36 14.32 -5.66
N TYR A 126 0.22 13.28 -4.83
CA TYR A 126 0.81 13.23 -3.50
C TYR A 126 2.32 13.48 -3.54
N TYR A 127 3.04 12.81 -4.44
CA TYR A 127 4.49 12.98 -4.52
C TYR A 127 4.90 14.36 -5.04
N VAL A 128 4.12 14.94 -5.97
CA VAL A 128 4.36 16.31 -6.44
C VAL A 128 4.09 17.31 -5.31
N ARG A 129 3.04 17.12 -4.49
CA ARG A 129 2.80 17.96 -3.31
C ARG A 129 3.88 17.81 -2.25
N ARG A 130 4.38 16.58 -2.04
CA ARG A 130 5.42 16.28 -1.05
C ARG A 130 6.76 16.90 -1.40
N TYR A 131 7.17 16.80 -2.67
CA TYR A 131 8.52 17.19 -3.10
C TYR A 131 8.55 18.48 -3.93
N GLY A 132 7.40 19.00 -4.34
CA GLY A 132 7.31 20.05 -5.36
C GLY A 132 7.60 19.51 -6.77
N GLY A 133 7.43 20.36 -7.78
CA GLY A 133 7.76 20.05 -9.17
C GLY A 133 6.55 20.11 -10.11
N ARG A 134 6.49 19.20 -11.09
CA ARG A 134 5.50 19.23 -12.17
C ARG A 134 4.65 17.98 -12.20
N TYR A 135 3.38 18.15 -12.52
CA TYR A 135 2.43 17.06 -12.69
C TYR A 135 1.78 17.13 -14.07
N VAL A 136 2.18 16.24 -14.97
CA VAL A 136 1.74 16.24 -16.36
C VAL A 136 0.52 15.34 -16.54
N LEU A 137 -0.58 15.89 -17.06
CA LEU A 137 -1.65 15.10 -17.65
C LEU A 137 -1.28 14.80 -19.11
N ARG A 138 -1.09 13.53 -19.45
CA ARG A 138 -0.83 13.10 -20.82
C ARG A 138 -1.97 12.27 -21.36
N ILE A 139 -2.79 12.82 -22.24
CA ILE A 139 -3.84 12.06 -22.91
C ILE A 139 -3.19 11.14 -23.95
N GLU A 140 -3.35 9.83 -23.79
CA GLU A 140 -2.78 8.80 -24.66
C GLU A 140 -3.77 8.41 -25.77
N ASP A 141 -3.85 9.25 -26.79
CA ASP A 141 -4.85 9.23 -27.87
C ASP A 141 -4.31 8.70 -29.21
N THR A 142 -3.33 7.80 -29.18
CA THR A 142 -2.67 7.29 -30.39
C THR A 142 -3.43 6.17 -31.11
N ASP A 143 -4.46 5.57 -30.49
CA ASP A 143 -5.36 4.60 -31.15
C ASP A 143 -6.68 5.29 -31.53
N PRO A 144 -6.84 5.78 -32.77
CA PRO A 144 -8.02 6.54 -33.17
C PRO A 144 -9.32 5.73 -33.10
N ARG A 145 -9.26 4.39 -33.05
CA ARG A 145 -10.46 3.53 -32.95
C ARG A 145 -11.03 3.47 -31.54
N ARG A 146 -10.24 3.87 -30.54
CA ARG A 146 -10.60 3.81 -29.11
C ARG A 146 -10.81 5.18 -28.49
N VAL A 147 -10.71 6.24 -29.28
CA VAL A 147 -10.96 7.61 -28.84
C VAL A 147 -12.46 7.86 -28.82
N ASP A 148 -12.94 8.25 -27.64
CA ASP A 148 -14.23 8.90 -27.45
C ASP A 148 -14.00 10.42 -27.37
N PRO A 149 -14.47 11.21 -28.35
CA PRO A 149 -14.30 12.66 -28.34
C PRO A 149 -14.87 13.36 -27.10
N GLU A 150 -15.89 12.81 -26.45
CA GLU A 150 -16.45 13.40 -25.22
C GLU A 150 -15.51 13.16 -24.02
N ALA A 151 -14.70 12.10 -24.07
CA ALA A 151 -13.81 11.73 -22.98
C ALA A 151 -12.70 12.76 -22.71
N TYR A 152 -12.31 13.55 -23.71
CA TYR A 152 -11.38 14.67 -23.49
C TYR A 152 -11.92 15.66 -22.45
N GLY A 153 -13.22 16.01 -22.55
CA GLY A 153 -13.87 16.88 -21.58
C GLY A 153 -14.12 16.18 -20.25
N MET A 154 -14.59 14.92 -20.28
CA MET A 154 -14.87 14.16 -19.07
C MET A 154 -13.62 13.98 -18.20
N VAL A 155 -12.48 13.62 -18.80
CA VAL A 155 -11.21 13.43 -18.08
C VAL A 155 -10.77 14.72 -17.39
N LEU A 156 -10.87 15.87 -18.08
CA LEU A 156 -10.50 17.16 -17.48
C LEU A 156 -11.43 17.52 -16.31
N HIS A 157 -12.73 17.29 -16.46
CA HIS A 157 -13.69 17.53 -15.38
C HIS A 157 -13.44 16.61 -14.17
N ASP A 158 -13.15 15.33 -14.39
CA ASP A 158 -12.84 14.39 -13.30
C ASP A 158 -11.55 14.77 -12.56
N ILE A 159 -10.54 15.27 -13.28
CA ILE A 159 -9.29 15.77 -12.71
C ILE A 159 -9.52 17.00 -11.82
N GLU A 160 -10.35 17.94 -12.29
CA GLU A 160 -10.76 19.11 -11.53
C GLU A 160 -11.55 18.70 -10.28
N TRP A 161 -12.50 17.77 -10.44
CA TRP A 161 -13.29 17.24 -9.33
C TRP A 161 -12.43 16.55 -8.26
N LEU A 162 -11.39 15.82 -8.68
CA LEU A 162 -10.40 15.21 -7.77
C LEU A 162 -9.45 16.24 -7.13
N GLY A 163 -9.41 17.48 -7.60
CA GLY A 163 -8.55 18.54 -7.09
C GLY A 163 -7.06 18.33 -7.36
N LEU A 164 -6.72 17.63 -8.46
CA LEU A 164 -5.33 17.31 -8.82
C LEU A 164 -4.59 18.56 -9.32
N GLY A 165 -3.36 18.76 -8.87
CA GLY A 165 -2.53 19.91 -9.21
C GLY A 165 -1.80 19.76 -10.55
N ILE A 166 -2.53 19.51 -11.65
CA ILE A 166 -1.94 19.37 -12.99
C ILE A 166 -1.26 20.69 -13.41
N THR A 167 0.00 20.60 -13.82
CA THR A 167 0.81 21.75 -14.29
C THR A 167 0.85 21.85 -15.80
N ASP A 168 0.81 20.72 -16.49
CA ASP A 168 0.96 20.63 -17.94
C ASP A 168 -0.05 19.63 -18.50
N ILE A 169 -0.63 19.94 -19.67
CA ILE A 169 -1.48 19.02 -20.43
C ILE A 169 -0.81 18.74 -21.76
N VAL A 170 -0.73 17.46 -22.13
CA VAL A 170 -0.11 17.00 -23.38
C VAL A 170 -1.03 15.98 -24.04
N TYR A 171 -1.33 16.19 -25.32
CA TYR A 171 -1.97 15.19 -26.18
C TYR A 171 -0.89 14.44 -26.95
N GLN A 172 -0.97 13.11 -27.00
CA GLN A 172 0.03 12.32 -27.71
C GLN A 172 -0.11 12.45 -29.23
N SER A 173 -1.32 12.62 -29.74
CA SER A 173 -1.63 12.83 -31.16
C SER A 173 -0.95 14.08 -31.73
N ASP A 174 -0.82 15.16 -30.94
CA ASP A 174 -0.07 16.38 -31.31
C ASP A 174 1.44 16.16 -31.46
N ARG A 175 1.95 14.97 -31.11
CA ARG A 175 3.38 14.65 -31.02
C ARG A 175 3.82 13.54 -31.98
N LEU A 176 2.97 13.13 -32.91
CA LEU A 176 3.27 12.04 -33.85
C LEU A 176 4.56 12.27 -34.64
N ASP A 177 4.85 13.51 -35.03
CA ASP A 177 6.09 13.86 -35.74
C ASP A 177 7.35 13.54 -34.93
N ILE A 178 7.31 13.79 -33.61
CA ILE A 178 8.42 13.47 -32.71
C ILE A 178 8.66 11.96 -32.71
N TYR A 179 7.60 11.15 -32.63
CA TYR A 179 7.73 9.69 -32.65
C TYR A 179 8.24 9.21 -34.00
N TYR A 180 7.75 9.78 -35.09
CA TYR A 180 8.18 9.43 -36.44
C TYR A 180 9.68 9.68 -36.65
N ASP A 181 10.19 10.83 -36.19
CA ASP A 181 11.62 11.13 -36.28
C ASP A 181 12.47 10.22 -35.39
N TRP A 182 11.98 9.84 -34.21
CA TRP A 182 12.65 8.83 -33.39
C TRP A 182 12.63 7.45 -34.05
N CYS A 183 11.54 7.06 -34.73
CA CYS A 183 11.49 5.82 -35.49
C CYS A 183 12.53 5.80 -36.62
N LYS A 184 12.69 6.91 -37.37
CA LYS A 184 13.76 7.02 -38.38
C LYS A 184 15.14 6.82 -37.78
N LYS A 185 15.45 7.56 -36.71
CA LYS A 185 16.74 7.45 -36.00
C LYS A 185 16.99 6.02 -35.49
N LEU A 186 15.94 5.38 -34.97
CA LEU A 186 16.03 4.02 -34.47
C LEU A 186 16.34 3.02 -35.59
N ILE A 187 15.77 3.21 -36.78
CA ILE A 187 16.09 2.42 -37.96
C ILE A 187 17.54 2.70 -38.43
N GLU A 188 17.96 3.97 -38.46
CA GLU A 188 19.30 4.39 -38.86
C GLU A 188 20.40 3.75 -38.01
N ILE A 189 20.18 3.63 -36.68
CA ILE A 189 21.13 2.97 -35.77
C ILE A 189 20.98 1.44 -35.72
N GLY A 190 20.11 0.85 -36.55
CA GLY A 190 19.86 -0.59 -36.59
C GLY A 190 19.05 -1.15 -35.42
N GLY A 191 18.38 -0.29 -34.64
CA GLY A 191 17.53 -0.67 -33.51
C GLY A 191 16.08 -1.01 -33.86
N ALA A 192 15.68 -0.78 -35.12
CA ALA A 192 14.36 -1.14 -35.65
C ALA A 192 14.42 -1.47 -37.14
N TYR A 193 13.41 -2.18 -37.65
CA TYR A 193 13.24 -2.49 -39.06
C TYR A 193 11.74 -2.57 -39.42
N VAL A 194 11.42 -2.51 -40.72
CA VAL A 194 10.05 -2.69 -41.21
C VAL A 194 9.84 -4.18 -41.50
N CYS A 195 8.99 -4.83 -40.70
CA CYS A 195 8.58 -6.20 -40.96
C CYS A 195 7.51 -6.24 -42.05
N LEU A 196 7.72 -7.08 -43.06
CA LEU A 196 6.79 -7.31 -44.17
C LEU A 196 6.11 -8.69 -44.11
N CYS A 197 6.40 -9.47 -43.07
CA CYS A 197 5.70 -10.74 -42.83
C CYS A 197 4.23 -10.48 -42.51
N ASP A 198 3.38 -11.44 -42.83
CA ASP A 198 2.05 -11.50 -42.27
C ASP A 198 2.10 -11.67 -40.74
N ALA A 199 1.09 -11.16 -40.05
CA ALA A 199 1.06 -11.12 -38.58
C ALA A 199 1.03 -12.53 -37.96
N GLU A 200 0.43 -13.52 -38.63
CA GLU A 200 0.38 -14.89 -38.14
C GLU A 200 1.75 -15.56 -38.22
N ARG A 201 2.47 -15.40 -39.33
CA ARG A 201 3.85 -15.88 -39.50
C ARG A 201 4.86 -15.20 -38.57
N PHE A 202 4.64 -13.92 -38.25
CA PHE A 202 5.53 -13.18 -37.36
C PHE A 202 5.41 -13.63 -35.90
N ARG A 203 4.21 -14.05 -35.49
CA ARG A 203 3.88 -14.46 -34.11
C ARG A 203 4.55 -15.77 -33.73
#